data_AF-A0A7C5CU77-F1
#
_entry.id   AF-A0A7C5CU77-F1
#
_cell.length_a   1.000
_cell.length_b   1.000
_cell.length_c   1.000
_cell.angle_alpha   90.00
_cell.angle_beta   90.00
_cell.angle_gamma   90.00
#
_symmetry.space_group_name_H-M   'P 1'
#
loop_
_entity.id
_entity.type
_entity.pdbx_description
1 polymer ?
#
loop_
_entity_poly.entity_id
_entity_poly.type
_entity_poly.pdbx_seq_one_letter_code
_entity_poly.pdbx_strand_id
1 'polypeptide(L)' 'MIWFDIITPKAALFFSPIIKKLDSQGERVLITTRKSEGYEEIVELLDMLNIPYEVVGGFGGGTLNGKLHASI' A
#
# COMPACT_ATOMS: atom_id res chain seq x y z
N MET A 1 -7.81 -12.59 -9.57
CA MET A 1 -6.84 -11.95 -8.67
C MET A 1 -6.99 -10.45 -8.83
N ILE A 2 -7.30 -9.76 -7.74
CA ILE A 2 -7.54 -8.32 -7.71
C ILE A 2 -6.34 -7.69 -7.00
N TRP A 3 -5.75 -6.67 -7.60
CA TRP A 3 -4.58 -6.00 -7.05
C TRP A 3 -4.94 -4.56 -6.69
N PHE A 4 -4.66 -4.17 -5.45
CA PHE A 4 -4.72 -2.79 -4.99
C PHE A 4 -3.31 -2.27 -4.70
N ASP A 5 -2.96 -1.14 -5.32
CA ASP A 5 -1.76 -0.38 -4.98
C ASP A 5 -2.13 0.78 -4.05
N ILE A 6 -1.83 0.62 -2.76
CA ILE A 6 -2.21 1.55 -1.71
C ILE A 6 -1.00 2.42 -1.36
N ILE A 7 -0.91 3.58 -2.01
CA ILE A 7 0.18 4.55 -1.82
C ILE A 7 -0.24 5.80 -1.05
N THR A 8 -1.45 5.83 -0.46
CA THR A 8 -1.87 6.92 0.43
C THR A 8 -2.74 6.41 1.58
N PRO A 9 -2.73 7.07 2.76
CA PRO A 9 -3.61 6.70 3.87
C PRO A 9 -5.11 6.77 3.52
N LYS A 10 -5.50 7.74 2.69
CA LYS A 10 -6.90 7.93 2.26
C LYS A 10 -7.40 6.74 1.44
N ALA A 11 -6.55 6.23 0.54
CA ALA A 11 -6.86 5.03 -0.23
C ALA A 11 -6.99 3.80 0.69
N ALA A 12 -6.09 3.65 1.67
CA ALA A 12 -6.17 2.57 2.66
C ALA A 12 -7.53 2.57 3.39
N LEU A 13 -7.95 3.73 3.90
CA LEU A 13 -9.24 3.88 4.57
C LEU A 13 -10.42 3.58 3.64
N PHE A 14 -10.41 4.17 2.44
CA PHE A 14 -11.50 4.05 1.47
C PHE A 14 -11.69 2.62 0.97
N PHE A 15 -10.60 1.91 0.66
CA PHE A 15 -10.65 0.57 0.10
C PHE A 15 -10.74 -0.53 1.16
N SER A 16 -10.43 -0.25 2.43
CA SER A 16 -10.46 -1.28 3.49
C SER A 16 -11.78 -2.08 3.55
N PRO A 17 -12.99 -1.50 3.40
CA PRO A 17 -14.22 -2.29 3.44
C PRO A 17 -14.38 -3.17 2.20
N ILE A 18 -13.91 -2.70 1.05
CA ILE A 18 -13.97 -3.42 -0.23
C ILE A 18 -13.01 -4.61 -0.21
N ILE A 19 -11.77 -4.39 0.24
CA ILE A 19 -10.74 -5.43 0.38
C ILE A 19 -11.25 -6.55 1.29
N LYS A 20 -11.77 -6.21 2.47
CA LYS A 20 -12.31 -7.19 3.42
C LYS A 20 -13.51 -7.94 2.85
N LYS A 21 -14.36 -7.26 2.07
CA LYS A 21 -15.51 -7.91 1.43
C LYS A 21 -15.06 -8.94 0.40
N LEU A 22 -14.12 -8.58 -0.48
CA LEU A 22 -13.57 -9.48 -1.50
C LEU A 22 -12.89 -10.70 -0.86
N ASP A 23 -12.05 -10.47 0.16
CA ASP A 23 -11.39 -11.54 0.89
C ASP A 23 -12.41 -12.50 1.55
N SER A 24 -13.46 -11.97 2.17
CA SER A 24 -14.54 -12.79 2.75
C SER A 24 -15.34 -13.62 1.72
N GLN A 25 -15.26 -13.26 0.44
CA GLN A 25 -15.87 -14.00 -0.67
C GLN A 25 -14.93 -15.07 -1.26
N GLY A 26 -13.72 -15.19 -0.73
CA GLY A 26 -12.70 -16.11 -1.23
C GLY A 26 -11.93 -15.60 -2.45
N GLU A 27 -12.06 -14.30 -2.78
CA GLU A 27 -11.32 -13.70 -3.87
C GLU A 27 -9.85 -13.53 -3.50
N ARG A 28 -8.95 -13.87 -4.42
CA ARG A 28 -7.52 -13.61 -4.22
C ARG A 28 -7.23 -12.12 -4.39
N VAL A 29 -6.91 -11.45 -3.28
CA VAL A 29 -6.52 -10.04 -3.23
C VAL A 29 -5.01 -9.92 -2.95
N LEU A 30 -4.32 -9.09 -3.74
CA LEU A 30 -2.95 -8.65 -3.47
C LEU A 30 -2.98 -7.16 -3.12
N ILE A 31 -2.34 -6.78 -2.02
CA ILE A 31 -2.16 -5.39 -1.63
C ILE A 31 -0.67 -5.07 -1.72
N THR A 32 -0.32 -4.02 -2.47
CA THR A 32 1.04 -3.46 -2.44
C THR A 32 1.01 -2.09 -1.80
N THR A 33 2.13 -1.73 -1.16
CA THR A 33 2.34 -0.38 -0.63
C THR A 33 3.81 0.00 -0.71
N ARG A 34 4.14 1.22 -0.28
CA ARG A 34 5.50 1.77 -0.26
C ARG A 34 5.88 2.12 1.16
N LYS A 35 7.14 1.89 1.53
CA LYS A 35 7.72 2.28 2.82
C LYS A 35 9.07 2.93 2.59
N SER A 36 9.38 4.00 3.32
CA SER A 36 10.71 4.60 3.37
C SER A 36 10.93 5.31 4.70
N GLU A 37 12.17 5.69 4.99
CA GLU A 37 12.48 6.49 6.18
C GLU A 37 11.65 7.77 6.19
N GLY A 38 10.90 8.00 7.28
CA GLY A 38 9.96 9.12 7.40
C GLY A 38 8.63 8.94 6.66
N TYR A 39 8.37 7.76 6.08
CA TYR A 39 7.14 7.42 5.37
C TYR A 39 6.64 6.03 5.77
N GLU A 40 6.16 5.92 7.00
CA GLU A 40 5.67 4.66 7.60
C GLU A 40 4.15 4.65 7.83
N GLU A 41 3.51 5.81 7.76
CA GLU A 41 2.10 6.03 8.09
C GLU A 41 1.11 5.08 7.38
N ILE A 42 1.40 4.68 6.14
CA ILE A 42 0.53 3.76 5.39
C ILE A 42 0.64 2.34 5.93
N VAL A 43 1.87 1.92 6.20
CA VAL A 43 2.18 0.59 6.70
C VAL A 43 1.55 0.40 8.08
N GLU A 44 1.74 1.38 8.96
CA GLU A 44 1.11 1.43 10.29
C GLU A 44 -0.43 1.39 10.18
N LEU A 45 -1.01 2.14 9.25
CA LEU A 45 -2.45 2.14 9.05
C LEU A 45 -2.97 0.80 8.52
N LEU A 46 -2.28 0.15 7.59
CA LEU A 46 -2.65 -1.16 7.08
C LEU A 46 -2.56 -2.24 8.17
N ASP A 47 -1.52 -2.17 9.01
CA ASP A 47 -1.37 -3.04 10.19
C ASP A 47 -2.55 -2.84 11.16
N MET A 48 -2.89 -1.58 11.47
CA MET A 48 -4.06 -1.25 12.32
C MET A 48 -5.38 -1.79 11.75
N LEU A 49 -5.51 -1.81 10.42
CA LEU A 49 -6.70 -2.32 9.73
C LEU A 49 -6.72 -3.85 9.59
N ASN A 50 -5.65 -4.54 9.98
CA ASN A 50 -5.40 -5.97 9.74
C ASN A 50 -5.49 -6.33 8.26
N ILE A 51 -4.86 -5.54 7.39
CA ILE A 51 -4.79 -5.80 5.94
C ILE A 51 -3.37 -6.25 5.62
N PRO A 52 -3.14 -7.51 5.20
CA PRO A 52 -1.83 -7.96 4.73
C PRO A 52 -1.41 -7.21 3.46
N TYR A 53 -0.13 -6.86 3.34
CA TYR A 53 0.44 -6.16 2.20
C TYR A 53 1.87 -6.60 1.89
N GLU A 54 2.29 -6.32 0.67
CA GLU A 54 3.68 -6.40 0.22
C GLU A 54 4.25 -4.99 0.05
N VAL A 55 5.44 -4.74 0.60
CA VAL A 55 6.13 -3.47 0.39
C VAL A 55 6.93 -3.55 -0.92
N VAL A 56 6.61 -2.68 -1.87
CA VAL A 56 7.26 -2.62 -3.18
C VAL A 56 7.77 -1.21 -3.44
N GLY A 57 9.09 -1.06 -3.51
CA GLY A 57 9.75 0.22 -3.72
C GLY A 57 9.67 1.17 -2.51
N GLY A 58 10.05 2.43 -2.74
CA GLY A 58 10.14 3.45 -1.69
C GLY A 58 9.65 4.83 -2.12
N PHE A 59 9.92 5.82 -1.28
CA PHE A 59 9.69 7.23 -1.52
C PHE A 59 10.97 7.85 -2.06
N GLY A 60 10.94 8.29 -3.33
CA GLY A 60 12.08 8.89 -4.02
C GLY A 60 12.40 10.34 -3.63
N GLY A 61 11.77 10.88 -2.59
CA GLY A 61 11.95 12.28 -2.20
C GLY A 61 11.47 13.28 -3.26
N GLY A 62 11.90 14.53 -3.11
CA GLY A 62 11.52 15.63 -4.01
C GLY A 62 12.32 15.69 -5.32
N THR A 63 13.44 14.95 -5.43
CA THR A 63 14.34 15.04 -6.60
C THR A 63 13.93 14.07 -7.69
N LEU A 64 14.18 14.45 -8.96
CA LEU A 64 13.89 13.57 -10.09
C LEU A 64 14.72 12.28 -10.04
N ASN A 65 16.00 12.38 -9.64
CA ASN A 65 16.89 11.23 -9.48
C ASN A 65 16.37 10.26 -8.41
N GLY A 66 15.95 10.77 -7.25
CA GLY A 66 15.39 9.92 -6.20
C GLY A 66 14.07 9.27 -6.63
N LYS A 67 13.19 9.99 -7.35
CA LYS A 67 11.97 9.42 -7.93
C LYS A 67 12.25 8.30 -8.93
N LEU A 68 13.29 8.45 -9.76
CA LEU A 68 13.72 7.41 -10.70
C LEU A 68 14.19 6.17 -9.94
N HIS A 69 15.12 6.31 -8.98
CA HIS A 69 15.60 5.20 -8.17
C HIS A 69 14.49 4.49 -7.39
N ALA A 70 13.51 5.22 -6.89
CA ALA A 70 12.36 4.63 -6.17
C ALA A 70 11.37 3.90 -7.08
N SER A 71 11.53 4.00 -8.40
CA SER A 71 10.65 3.37 -9.41
C SER A 71 11.30 2.16 -10.10
N ILE A 72 12.55 1.83 -9.77
CA ILE A 72 13.35 0.73 -10.33
C ILE A 72 13.61 -0.28 -9.21
#